data_AF-A0A1Q7QGW0-F1
#
_entry.id   AF-A0A1Q7QGW0-F1
#
_cell.length_a   1.000
_cell.length_b   1.000
_cell.length_c   1.000
_cell.angle_alpha   90.00
_cell.angle_beta   90.00
_cell.angle_gamma   90.00
#
_symmetry.space_group_name_H-M   'P 1'
#
loop_
_entity.id
_entity.type
_entity.pdbx_description
1 polymer ?
#
loop_
_entity_poly.entity_id
_entity_poly.type
_entity_poly.pdbx_seq_one_letter_code
_entity_poly.pdbx_strand_id
1 'polypeptide(L)' 'MVLKRILVPDAMDKKIKRLAKERGMSQNALIIEAVEALLDASGQLDRPLPFVGVIKGAPPKLSESVDEVVYR' A
#
# COMPACT_ATOMS: atom_id res chain seq x y z
N MET A 1 3.88 16.24 -17.45
CA MET A 1 3.48 16.76 -16.14
C MET A 1 2.04 17.26 -16.24
N VAL A 2 1.15 16.83 -15.35
CA VAL A 2 -0.28 17.22 -15.39
C VAL A 2 -0.60 18.04 -14.14
N LEU A 3 -1.17 19.23 -14.32
CA LEU A 3 -1.62 20.04 -13.18
C LEU A 3 -2.96 19.52 -12.67
N LYS A 4 -3.03 19.19 -11.39
CA LYS A 4 -4.26 18.86 -10.69
C LYS A 4 -4.51 19.91 -9.61
N ARG A 5 -5.74 20.43 -9.57
CA ARG A 5 -6.20 21.35 -8.51
C ARG A 5 -7.12 20.55 -7.60
N ILE A 6 -6.86 20.65 -6.29
CA ILE A 6 -7.68 20.02 -5.26
C ILE A 6 -8.17 21.11 -4.30
N LEU A 7 -9.37 20.91 -3.76
CA LEU A 7 -9.87 21.73 -2.66
C LEU A 7 -9.57 21.00 -1.36
N VAL A 8 -9.01 21.73 -0.40
CA VAL A 8 -8.65 21.20 0.91
C VAL A 8 -9.27 22.12 1.97
N PRO A 9 -9.81 21.57 3.07
CA PRO A 9 -10.30 22.40 4.16
C PRO A 9 -9.21 23.31 4.73
N ASP A 10 -9.56 24.53 5.14
CA ASP A 10 -8.60 25.53 5.64
C ASP A 10 -7.74 25.02 6.80
N ALA A 11 -8.33 24.22 7.70
CA ALA A 11 -7.60 23.61 8.80
C ALA A 11 -6.52 22.62 8.33
N MET A 12 -6.77 21.93 7.21
CA MET A 12 -5.80 21.04 6.58
C MET A 12 -4.69 21.84 5.88
N ASP A 13 -5.06 22.88 5.12
CA ASP A 13 -4.09 23.75 4.45
C ASP A 13 -3.08 24.35 5.44
N LYS A 14 -3.54 24.85 6.59
CA LYS A 14 -2.67 25.35 7.67
C LYS A 14 -1.71 24.27 8.19
N LYS A 15 -2.18 23.03 8.35
CA LYS A 15 -1.34 21.91 8.79
C LYS A 15 -0.29 21.55 7.74
N ILE A 16 -0.67 21.47 6.47
CA ILE A 16 0.24 21.19 5.34
C ILE A 16 1.33 22.27 5.27
N LYS A 17 0.94 23.54 5.35
CA LYS A 17 1.87 24.69 5.37
C LYS A 17 2.88 24.60 6.51
N ARG A 18 2.41 24.32 7.73
CA ARG A 18 3.28 24.18 8.91
C ARG A 18 4.25 23.02 8.73
N LEU A 19 3.76 21.85 8.32
CA LEU A 19 4.57 20.64 8.16
C LEU A 19 5.63 20.82 7.05
N ALA A 20 5.26 21.43 5.93
CA ALA A 20 6.19 21.73 4.83
C ALA A 20 7.33 22.63 5.30
N LYS A 21 7.03 23.65 6.11
CA LYS A 21 8.02 24.54 6.72
C LYS A 21 8.94 23.79 7.69
N GLU A 22 8.38 22.97 8.57
CA GLU A 22 9.15 22.17 9.53
C GLU A 22 10.12 21.20 8.85
N ARG A 23 9.73 20.65 7.70
CA ARG A 23 10.55 19.73 6.89
C ARG A 23 11.44 20.43 5.85
N GLY A 24 11.44 21.76 5.78
CA GLY A 24 12.25 22.52 4.81
C GLY A 24 11.91 22.23 3.34
N MET A 25 10.68 21.85 3.03
CA MET A 25 10.24 21.44 1.68
C MET A 25 9.06 22.29 1.19
N SER A 26 8.80 22.24 -0.12
CA SER A 26 7.60 22.87 -0.68
C SER A 26 6.34 22.09 -0.30
N GLN A 27 5.20 22.77 -0.21
CA GLN A 27 3.91 22.11 0.05
C GLN A 27 3.57 21.07 -1.03
N ASN A 28 3.91 21.34 -2.30
CA ASN A 28 3.66 20.41 -3.39
C ASN A 28 4.52 19.15 -3.26
N ALA A 29 5.79 19.30 -2.87
CA ALA A 29 6.68 18.17 -2.61
C ALA A 29 6.15 17.30 -1.45
N LEU A 30 5.69 17.93 -0.36
CA LEU A 30 5.08 17.24 0.77
C LEU A 30 3.82 16.46 0.36
N ILE A 31 2.96 17.05 -0.48
CA ILE A 31 1.74 16.39 -0.97
C ILE A 31 2.10 15.19 -1.84
N ILE A 32 3.09 15.33 -2.73
CA ILE A 32 3.56 14.23 -3.59
C ILE A 32 4.09 13.09 -2.73
N GLU A 33 5.00 13.37 -1.79
CA GLU A 33 5.56 12.38 -0.86
C GLU A 33 4.44 11.61 -0.12
N ALA A 34 3.43 12.32 0.38
CA ALA A 34 2.31 11.71 1.10
C ALA A 34 1.43 10.82 0.20
N VAL A 35 1.19 11.23 -1.05
CA VAL A 35 0.42 10.44 -2.02
C VAL A 35 1.19 9.19 -2.43
N GLU A 36 2.48 9.30 -2.70
CA GLU A 36 3.34 8.17 -3.04
C GLU A 36 3.42 7.16 -1.90
N ALA A 37 3.66 7.62 -0.67
CA ALA A 37 3.67 6.76 0.51
C ALA A 37 2.34 6.02 0.74
N LEU A 38 1.21 6.68 0.45
CA LEU A 38 -0.11 6.03 0.53
C LEU A 38 -0.28 4.96 -0.55
N LEU A 39 0.16 5.22 -1.79
CA LEU A 39 0.09 4.26 -2.89
C LEU A 39 0.96 3.03 -2.60
N ASP A 40 2.18 3.23 -2.11
CA ASP A 40 3.08 2.14 -1.72
C ASP A 40 2.48 1.27 -0.61
N ALA A 41 1.89 1.90 0.41
CA ALA A 41 1.20 1.20 1.48
C ALA A 41 -0.04 0.43 0.99
N SER A 42 -0.79 1.00 0.04
CA SER A 42 -1.97 0.34 -0.54
C SER A 42 -1.60 -0.90 -1.37
N GLY A 43 -0.51 -0.84 -2.14
CA GLY A 43 0.00 -1.98 -2.91
C GLY A 43 0.50 -3.14 -2.04
N GLN A 44 0.80 -2.88 -0.76
CA GLN A 44 1.28 -3.88 0.18
C GLN A 44 0.16 -4.68 0.85
N LEU A 45 -1.06 -4.13 0.94
CA LEU A 45 -2.22 -4.83 1.51
C LEU A 45 -2.89 -5.80 0.53
N ASP A 46 -2.90 -5.48 -0.76
CA ASP A 46 -3.52 -6.31 -1.80
C ASP A 46 -2.61 -7.39 -2.36
N ARG A 47 -1.31 -7.37 -2.02
CA ARG A 47 -0.38 -8.41 -2.45
C ARG A 47 -0.42 -9.56 -1.45
N PRO A 48 -0.94 -10.75 -1.81
CA PRO A 48 -0.77 -11.91 -0.95
C PRO A 48 0.74 -12.06 -0.69
N LEU A 49 1.13 -11.94 0.57
CA LEU A 49 2.52 -12.17 0.97
C LEU A 49 2.87 -13.59 0.53
N PRO A 50 3.95 -13.80 -0.24
CA PRO A 50 4.40 -15.14 -0.57
C PRO A 50 4.91 -15.78 0.71
N PHE A 51 4.04 -16.47 1.44
CA PHE A 51 4.47 -17.33 2.52
C PHE A 51 4.90 -18.66 1.89
N VAL A 52 6.17 -19.00 2.05
CA VAL A 52 6.66 -20.35 1.81
C VAL A 52 6.77 -21.00 3.18
N GLY A 53 5.86 -21.92 3.47
CA GLY A 53 5.79 -22.59 4.76
C GLY A 53 5.18 -23.99 4.64
N VAL A 54 5.63 -24.90 5.50
CA VAL A 54 5.06 -26.24 5.63
C VAL A 54 3.95 -26.20 6.68
N ILE A 55 2.70 -26.42 6.27
CA ILE A 55 1.60 -26.62 7.22
C ILE A 55 1.81 -27.97 7.90
N LYS A 56 2.13 -27.96 9.21
CA LYS A 56 2.28 -29.19 9.99
C LYS A 56 0.98 -30.01 9.92
N GLY A 57 1.09 -31.25 9.45
CA GLY A 57 -0.05 -32.17 9.27
C GLY A 57 -0.61 -32.25 7.85
N ALA A 58 -0.13 -31.42 6.91
CA ALA A 58 -0.50 -31.58 5.51
C ALA A 58 0.14 -32.86 4.92
N PRO A 59 -0.58 -33.65 4.11
CA PRO A 59 -0.01 -34.79 3.42
C PRO A 59 1.18 -34.34 2.55
N PRO A 60 2.33 -35.03 2.60
CA PRO A 60 3.57 -34.60 1.94
C PRO A 60 3.48 -34.53 0.41
N LYS A 61 2.39 -35.04 -0.17
CA LYS A 61 2.12 -35.09 -1.61
C LYS A 61 0.79 -34.48 -2.00
N LEU A 62 0.17 -33.68 -1.14
CA LEU A 62 -1.13 -33.07 -1.44
C LEU A 62 -1.11 -32.24 -2.73
N SER A 63 0.04 -31.64 -3.06
CA SER A 63 0.26 -30.94 -4.33
C SER A 63 0.18 -31.86 -5.56
N GLU A 64 0.47 -33.15 -5.42
CA GLU A 64 0.42 -34.14 -6.51
C GLU A 64 -0.99 -34.65 -6.79
N SER A 65 -1.94 -34.46 -5.86
CA SER A 65 -3.31 -35.00 -5.94
C SER A 65 -4.40 -33.93 -5.82
N VAL A 66 -4.08 -32.66 -6.13
CA VAL A 66 -5.03 -31.54 -6.01
C VAL A 66 -6.28 -31.78 -6.84
N ASP A 67 -6.12 -32.28 -8.06
CA ASP A 67 -7.24 -32.52 -8.98
C ASP A 67 -8.22 -33.57 -8.44
N GLU A 68 -7.73 -34.59 -7.74
CA GLU A 68 -8.56 -35.65 -7.17
C GLU A 68 -9.35 -35.19 -5.92
N VAL A 69 -8.81 -34.20 -5.19
CA VAL A 69 -9.39 -33.72 -3.92
C VAL A 69 -10.37 -32.56 -4.15
N VAL A 70 -10.11 -31.68 -5.12
CA VAL A 70 -10.89 -30.45 -5.33
C VAL A 70 -12.10 -30.67 -6.24
N TYR A 71 -12.02 -31.58 -7.22
CA TYR A 71 -13.10 -31.80 -8.21
C TYR A 71 -14.02 -32.98 -7.89
N ARG A 72 -14.13 -33.34 -6.61
CA ARG A 72 -15.00 -34.43 -6.15
C ARG A 72 -16.33 -33.92 -5.57
#